data_AF-A0A0D7CEA5-F1
#
_entry.id   AF-A0A0D7CEA5-F1
#
_cell.length_a   1.000
_cell.length_b   1.000
_cell.length_c   1.000
_cell.angle_alpha   90.00
_cell.angle_beta   90.00
_cell.angle_gamma   90.00
#
_symmetry.space_group_name_H-M   'P 1'
#
loop_
_entity.id
_entity.type
_entity.pdbx_description
1 polymer ?
#
loop_
_entity_poly.entity_id
_entity_poly.type
_entity_poly.pdbx_seq_one_letter_code
_entity_poly.pdbx_strand_id
1 'polypeptide(L)'
;MPLGLPAGHTSAFTGRYCRHPLTGDLLPVWTASWVAPEFGTGAVLVNPGHDATDLAFAREVGLPVRFALLPAGREEAPEHWPC
;
A
#
# COMPACT_ATOMS: atom_id res chain seq x y z
N MET A 1 -3.48 -13.97 9.58
CA MET A 1 -3.85 -13.55 8.21
C MET A 1 -3.01 -14.36 7.24
N PRO A 2 -3.57 -14.98 6.20
CA PRO A 2 -2.71 -15.53 5.15
C PRO A 2 -1.92 -14.39 4.51
N LEU A 3 -0.65 -14.62 4.17
CA LEU A 3 0.17 -13.63 3.48
C LEU A 3 -0.43 -13.34 2.10
N GLY A 4 -0.78 -12.08 1.83
CA GLY A 4 -1.19 -11.60 0.51
C GLY A 4 -2.69 -11.38 0.32
N LEU A 5 -3.05 -10.92 -0.88
CA LEU A 5 -4.41 -10.50 -1.19
C LEU A 5 -5.38 -11.71 -1.29
N PRO A 6 -6.64 -11.58 -0.84
CA PRO A 6 -7.62 -12.67 -0.89
C PRO A 6 -7.91 -13.10 -2.33
N ALA A 7 -8.09 -14.39 -2.61
CA ALA A 7 -8.48 -14.83 -3.95
C ALA A 7 -9.79 -14.16 -4.42
N GLY A 8 -9.83 -13.68 -5.68
CA GLY A 8 -11.00 -13.01 -6.25
C GLY A 8 -11.26 -11.59 -5.74
N HIS A 9 -10.29 -10.97 -5.06
CA HIS A 9 -10.39 -9.55 -4.72
C HIS A 9 -10.52 -8.69 -5.98
N THR A 10 -11.14 -7.52 -5.81
CA THR A 10 -11.26 -6.52 -6.87
C THR A 10 -10.81 -5.15 -6.36
N SER A 11 -10.22 -4.37 -7.25
CA SER A 11 -9.75 -3.03 -6.97
C SER A 11 -10.12 -2.07 -8.10
N ALA A 12 -10.37 -0.81 -7.77
CA ALA A 12 -10.68 0.23 -8.76
C ALA A 12 -10.14 1.59 -8.32
N PHE A 13 -9.49 2.29 -9.25
CA PHE A 13 -9.06 3.66 -9.03
C PHE A 13 -10.26 4.59 -9.04
N THR A 14 -10.35 5.46 -8.03
CA THR A 14 -11.52 6.35 -7.87
C THR A 14 -11.44 7.63 -8.71
N GLY A 15 -10.31 7.90 -9.37
CA GLY A 15 -10.06 9.18 -10.04
C GLY A 15 -9.71 10.32 -9.06
N ARG A 16 -9.60 10.03 -7.76
CA ARG A 16 -9.34 11.02 -6.70
C ARG A 16 -7.98 10.79 -6.06
N TYR A 17 -7.48 11.86 -5.45
CA TYR A 17 -6.23 11.86 -4.69
C TYR A 17 -6.46 12.44 -3.30
N CYS A 18 -5.70 11.93 -2.33
CA CYS A 18 -5.61 12.46 -0.98
C CYS A 18 -4.21 13.05 -0.77
N ARG A 19 -4.09 14.14 -0.02
CA ARG A 19 -2.80 14.72 0.31
C ARG A 19 -2.23 14.05 1.57
N HIS A 20 -1.03 13.48 1.47
CA HIS A 20 -0.32 12.95 2.62
C HIS A 20 0.05 14.11 3.57
N PRO A 21 -0.31 14.06 4.87
CA PRO A 21 -0.16 15.21 5.76
C PRO A 21 1.29 15.56 6.09
N LEU A 22 2.19 14.56 6.15
CA LEU A 22 3.61 14.77 6.47
C LEU A 22 4.46 15.16 5.25
N THR A 23 4.32 14.47 4.12
CA THR A 23 5.15 14.70 2.92
C THR A 23 4.53 15.69 1.94
N GLY A 24 3.21 15.91 2.00
CA GLY A 24 2.47 16.71 1.03
C GLY A 24 2.17 16.02 -0.30
N ASP A 25 2.64 14.78 -0.50
CA ASP A 25 2.43 13.99 -1.72
C ASP A 25 0.94 13.74 -1.99
N LEU A 26 0.57 13.64 -3.27
CA LEU A 26 -0.78 13.23 -3.67
C LEU A 26 -0.83 11.71 -3.84
N LEU A 27 -1.60 11.06 -2.98
CA LEU A 27 -1.80 9.61 -2.98
C LEU A 27 -3.08 9.27 -3.75
N PRO A 28 -3.05 8.38 -4.75
CA PRO A 28 -4.27 7.96 -5.44
C PRO A 28 -5.17 7.18 -4.48
N VAL A 29 -6.47 7.44 -4.53
CA VAL A 29 -7.46 6.75 -3.70
C VAL A 29 -8.07 5.60 -4.49
N TRP A 30 -8.08 4.41 -3.89
CA TRP A 30 -8.60 3.18 -4.48
C TRP A 30 -9.72 2.61 -3.63
N THR A 31 -10.71 2.00 -4.27
CA THR A 31 -11.61 1.06 -3.59
C THR A 31 -11.04 -0.34 -3.75
N ALA A 32 -11.00 -1.12 -2.68
CA ALA A 32 -10.47 -2.48 -2.70
C ALA A 32 -11.34 -3.39 -1.82
N SER A 33 -11.75 -4.54 -2.34
CA SER A 33 -12.67 -5.45 -1.63
C SER A 33 -12.06 -6.12 -0.39
N TRP A 34 -10.74 -6.04 -0.23
CA TRP A 34 -10.02 -6.59 0.92
C TRP A 34 -9.96 -5.61 2.11
N VAL A 35 -10.42 -4.36 1.92
CA VAL A 35 -10.58 -3.38 3.01
C VAL A 35 -11.99 -3.53 3.60
N ALA A 36 -12.08 -3.95 4.86
CA ALA A 36 -13.36 -4.14 5.54
C ALA A 36 -13.93 -2.78 6.01
N PRO A 37 -15.10 -2.34 5.51
CA PRO A 37 -15.66 -1.04 5.85
C PRO A 37 -16.09 -0.93 7.32
N GLU A 38 -16.39 -2.04 7.99
CA GLU A 38 -16.75 -2.08 9.41
C GLU A 38 -15.54 -2.02 10.35
N PHE A 39 -14.33 -2.22 9.82
CA PHE A 39 -13.11 -2.23 10.63
C PHE A 39 -12.41 -0.87 10.60
N GLY A 40 -12.18 -0.30 11.78
CA GLY A 40 -11.55 1.02 11.91
C GLY A 40 -12.41 2.12 11.30
N THR A 41 -11.86 2.84 10.32
CA THR A 41 -12.58 3.90 9.58
C THR A 41 -13.11 3.44 8.23
N GLY A 42 -12.91 2.17 7.87
CA GLY A 42 -13.17 1.66 6.52
C GLY A 42 -12.16 2.14 5.46
N ALA A 43 -11.04 2.74 5.87
CA ALA A 43 -9.95 3.17 5.01
C ALA A 43 -8.60 2.80 5.63
N VAL A 44 -7.64 2.43 4.76
CA VAL A 44 -6.26 2.09 5.14
C VAL A 44 -5.28 2.87 4.26
N LEU A 45 -4.15 3.26 4.85
CA LEU A 45 -3.02 3.79 4.11
C LEU A 45 -2.16 2.62 3.64
N VAL A 46 -1.95 2.49 2.33
CA VAL A 46 -1.09 1.46 1.74
C VAL A 46 0.37 1.83 1.99
N ASN A 47 1.12 0.96 2.66
CA ASN A 47 2.54 1.10 2.96
C ASN A 47 3.33 -0.08 2.34
N PRO A 48 3.53 -0.10 1.00
CA PRO A 48 4.09 -1.26 0.29
C PRO A 48 5.50 -1.62 0.74
N GLY A 49 6.20 -0.63 1.28
CA GLY A 49 7.54 -0.76 1.78
C GLY A 49 7.62 -1.21 3.23
N HIS A 50 6.54 -1.69 3.87
CA HIS A 50 6.52 -2.32 5.22
C HIS A 50 5.38 -3.35 5.46
N ASP A 51 4.51 -3.62 4.47
CA ASP A 51 3.42 -4.61 4.61
C ASP A 51 3.27 -5.47 3.33
N ALA A 52 3.16 -6.79 3.51
CA ALA A 52 3.13 -7.74 2.40
C ALA A 52 1.83 -7.69 1.57
N THR A 53 0.69 -7.37 2.20
CA THR A 53 -0.59 -7.20 1.50
C THR A 53 -0.56 -5.93 0.67
N ASP A 54 -0.05 -4.85 1.25
CA ASP A 54 0.14 -3.57 0.57
C ASP A 54 1.14 -3.67 -0.58
N LEU A 55 2.20 -4.48 -0.41
CA LEU A 55 3.17 -4.76 -1.48
C LEU A 55 2.53 -5.52 -2.64
N ALA A 56 1.73 -6.54 -2.34
CA ALA A 56 0.99 -7.29 -3.37
C ALA A 56 0.04 -6.36 -4.13
N PHE A 57 -0.71 -5.52 -3.41
CA PHE A 57 -1.60 -4.53 -4.02
C PHE A 57 -0.85 -3.51 -4.87
N ALA A 58 0.24 -2.95 -4.34
CA ALA A 58 1.05 -1.98 -5.06
C ALA A 58 1.63 -2.55 -6.36
N ARG A 59 2.05 -3.83 -6.36
CA ARG A 59 2.52 -4.51 -7.56
C ARG A 59 1.40 -4.75 -8.58
N GLU A 60 0.21 -5.12 -8.13
CA GLU A 60 -0.98 -5.31 -9.00
C GLU A 60 -1.36 -4.00 -9.72
N VAL A 61 -1.38 -2.89 -8.99
CA VAL A 61 -1.87 -1.60 -9.52
C VAL A 61 -0.75 -0.64 -9.97
N GLY A 62 0.51 -1.08 -9.92
CA GLY A 62 1.66 -0.30 -10.38
C GLY A 62 2.01 0.91 -9.50
N LEU A 63 1.75 0.85 -8.19
CA LEU A 63 2.14 1.89 -7.24
C LEU A 63 3.63 1.82 -6.88
N PRO A 64 4.27 2.97 -6.61
CA PRO A 64 5.67 2.98 -6.19
C PRO A 64 5.83 2.35 -4.80
N VAL A 65 6.89 1.57 -4.64
CA VAL A 65 7.32 1.03 -3.33
C VAL A 65 8.40 1.94 -2.77
N ARG A 66 8.16 2.49 -1.57
CA ARG A 66 9.10 3.38 -0.88
C ARG A 66 9.30 2.88 0.56
N PHE A 67 10.55 2.86 1.00
CA PHE A 67 10.90 2.47 2.37
C PHE A 67 11.04 3.72 3.24
N ALA A 68 10.18 3.87 4.24
CA ALA A 68 10.27 4.97 5.21
C ALA A 68 11.26 4.71 6.37
N LEU A 69 11.60 3.45 6.61
CA LEU A 69 12.46 3.01 7.71
C LEU A 69 13.57 2.14 7.14
N LEU A 70 14.77 2.69 7.03
CA LEU A 70 15.97 1.98 6.62
C LEU A 70 17.08 2.23 7.65
N PRO A 71 17.97 1.24 7.87
CA PRO A 71 19.22 1.48 8.57
C PRO A 71 19.99 2.64 7.91
N ALA A 72 20.65 3.45 8.72
CA ALA A 72 21.43 4.58 8.22
C ALA A 72 22.47 4.12 7.17
N GLY A 73 22.49 4.78 6.02
CA GLY A 73 23.42 4.48 4.92
C GLY A 73 23.01 3.32 4.01
N ARG A 74 21.79 2.77 4.15
CA ARG A 74 21.25 1.75 3.24
C ARG A 74 20.21 2.36 2.31
N GLU A 75 20.36 2.09 1.01
CA GLU A 75 19.29 2.20 0.01
C GLU A 75 18.81 0.78 -0.29
N GLU A 76 17.50 0.52 -0.20
CA GLU A 76 16.94 -0.81 -0.52
C GLU A 76 16.11 -0.78 -1.79
N ALA A 77 16.31 -1.81 -2.62
CA ALA A 77 15.51 -2.05 -3.80
C ALA A 77 14.25 -2.87 -3.43
N PRO A 78 13.05 -2.50 -3.91
CA PRO A 78 11.78 -3.19 -3.63
C PRO A 78 11.75 -4.70 -3.95
N GLU A 79 12.69 -5.17 -4.76
CA GLU A 79 12.87 -6.57 -5.15
C GLU A 79 13.50 -7.44 -4.05
N HIS A 80 14.24 -6.85 -3.10
CA HIS A 80 14.92 -7.57 -2.01
C HIS A 80 14.16 -7.49 -0.67
N TRP A 81 12.85 -7.26 -0.73
CA TRP A 81 11.96 -7.07 0.41
C TRP A 81 12.26 -8.04 1.58
N PRO A 82 12.75 -7.55 2.74
CA PRO A 82 13.30 -8.41 3.80
C PRO A 82 12.28 -8.80 4.89
N CYS A 83 10.98 -8.50 4.72
CA CYS A 83 9.94 -8.79 5.73
C CYS A 83 9.00 -9.90 5.29
#